data_AF-L8WU89-F1
#
_entry.id   AF-L8WU89-F1
#
_cell.length_a   1.000
_cell.length_b   1.000
_cell.length_c   1.000
_cell.angle_alpha   90.00
_cell.angle_beta   90.00
_cell.angle_gamma   90.00
#
_symmetry.space_group_name_H-M   'P 1'
#
loop_
_entity.id
_entity.type
_entity.pdbx_description
1 polymer ?
#
loop_
_entity_poly.entity_id
_entity_poly.type
_entity_poly.pdbx_seq_one_letter_code
_entity_poly.pdbx_strand_id
1 'polypeptide(L)'
;MPAKVRTANTLVARFLERAAAQSPNPGALVPNPFLPQKNSQTGRWHGPRYSLRRQKELVKQARADGVIGLLPPGVKARREDGAGERSDVASASSGLPALNWEGEPAPKSTVGIRSTQRRFKGHKWEREAKERAEFVAKRMETMAKRIAEAKAAKIQERTKARPSLPF
;
A
#
# COMPACT_ATOMS: atom_id res chain seq x y z
N MET A 1 -12.47 -29.52 -31.06
CA MET A 1 -11.25 -29.14 -31.81
C MET A 1 -10.52 -28.07 -31.01
N PRO A 2 -9.45 -28.38 -30.25
CA PRO A 2 -8.67 -27.33 -29.61
C PRO A 2 -7.91 -26.56 -30.70
N ALA A 3 -8.04 -25.23 -30.68
CA ALA A 3 -7.42 -24.34 -31.65
C ALA A 3 -5.89 -24.56 -31.67
N LYS A 4 -5.34 -24.74 -32.88
CA LYS A 4 -3.91 -24.69 -33.12
C LYS A 4 -3.41 -23.32 -32.65
N VAL A 5 -2.71 -23.29 -31.51
CA VAL A 5 -2.06 -22.09 -30.98
C VAL A 5 -1.06 -21.66 -32.05
N ARG A 6 -1.44 -20.64 -32.83
CA ARG A 6 -0.52 -19.97 -33.74
C ARG A 6 0.62 -19.44 -32.86
N THR A 7 1.78 -20.06 -32.99
CA THR A 7 3.08 -19.57 -32.55
C THR A 7 3.38 -18.22 -33.21
N ALA A 8 2.71 -17.17 -32.75
CA ALA A 8 2.79 -15.84 -33.33
C ALA A 8 3.14 -14.84 -32.23
N ASN A 9 4.44 -14.65 -32.00
CA ASN A 9 5.01 -13.42 -31.43
C ASN A 9 4.34 -12.87 -30.14
N THR A 10 3.83 -13.73 -29.25
CA THR A 10 3.25 -13.27 -27.98
C THR A 10 4.34 -12.86 -27.00
N LEU A 11 4.05 -11.91 -26.10
CA LEU A 11 5.04 -11.48 -25.09
C LEU A 11 5.44 -12.65 -24.18
N VAL A 12 4.51 -13.59 -23.96
CA VAL A 12 4.73 -14.82 -23.21
C VAL A 12 5.72 -15.74 -23.92
N ALA A 13 5.57 -15.96 -25.24
CA ALA A 13 6.52 -16.77 -26.00
C ALA A 13 7.95 -16.20 -25.95
N ARG A 14 8.10 -14.90 -26.24
CA ARG A 14 9.41 -14.21 -26.15
C ARG A 14 10.01 -14.25 -24.75
N PHE A 15 9.16 -14.19 -23.72
CA PHE A 15 9.58 -14.32 -22.34
C PHE A 15 10.14 -15.73 -22.05
N LEU A 16 9.42 -16.78 -22.46
CA LEU A 16 9.82 -18.16 -22.25
C LEU A 16 11.08 -18.53 -23.05
N GLU A 17 11.19 -18.07 -24.30
CA GLU A 17 12.41 -18.24 -25.12
C GLU A 17 13.62 -17.60 -24.45
N ARG A 18 13.49 -16.36 -23.98
CA ARG A 18 14.56 -15.66 -23.26
C ARG A 18 14.93 -16.36 -21.96
N ALA A 19 13.95 -16.90 -21.25
CA ALA A 19 14.18 -17.64 -20.01
C ALA A 19 14.91 -18.96 -20.26
N ALA A 20 14.51 -19.71 -21.28
CA ALA A 20 15.18 -20.94 -21.69
C ALA A 20 16.63 -20.68 -22.13
N ALA A 21 16.89 -19.59 -22.86
CA ALA A 21 18.25 -19.17 -23.21
C ALA A 21 19.12 -18.78 -22.00
N GLN A 22 18.49 -18.41 -20.87
CA GLN A 22 19.19 -18.05 -19.64
C GLN A 22 19.48 -19.27 -18.75
N SER A 23 18.88 -20.44 -18.99
CA SER A 23 19.13 -21.64 -18.20
C SER A 23 20.44 -22.31 -18.66
N PRO A 24 21.48 -22.37 -17.81
CA PRO A 24 22.78 -22.91 -18.21
C PRO A 24 22.75 -24.44 -18.41
N ASN A 25 21.85 -25.15 -17.72
CA ASN A 25 21.69 -26.61 -17.82
C ASN A 25 20.21 -27.01 -17.76
N PRO A 26 19.77 -28.04 -18.51
CA PRO A 26 18.42 -28.56 -18.40
C PRO A 26 18.19 -29.15 -17.00
N GLY A 27 17.22 -28.60 -16.27
CA GLY A 27 16.86 -29.02 -14.90
C GLY A 27 17.44 -28.16 -13.77
N ALA A 28 18.39 -27.27 -14.06
CA ALA A 28 18.90 -26.33 -13.06
C ALA A 28 17.84 -25.28 -12.70
N LEU A 29 17.88 -24.82 -11.44
CA LEU A 29 17.00 -23.75 -10.96
C LEU A 29 17.31 -22.45 -11.70
N VAL A 30 16.28 -21.85 -12.31
CA VAL A 30 16.40 -20.59 -13.05
C VAL A 30 15.97 -19.44 -12.14
N PRO A 31 16.79 -18.38 -12.00
CA PRO A 31 16.42 -17.21 -11.21
C PRO A 31 15.12 -16.57 -11.69
N ASN A 32 14.17 -16.35 -10.78
CA ASN A 32 12.87 -15.79 -11.12
C ASN A 32 12.96 -14.30 -11.50
N PRO A 33 12.59 -13.91 -12.73
CA PRO A 33 12.70 -12.53 -13.22
C PRO A 33 11.59 -11.60 -12.69
N PHE A 34 10.59 -12.13 -11.98
CA PHE A 34 9.52 -11.35 -11.35
C PHE A 34 9.85 -10.90 -9.93
N LEU A 35 10.88 -11.49 -9.32
CA LEU A 35 11.31 -11.17 -7.96
C LEU A 35 12.49 -10.18 -7.98
N PRO A 36 12.58 -9.28 -6.98
CA PRO A 36 13.81 -8.53 -6.72
C PRO A 36 14.95 -9.49 -6.40
N GLN A 37 16.16 -9.18 -6.90
CA GLN A 37 17.33 -10.01 -6.68
C GLN A 37 18.42 -9.25 -5.96
N LYS A 38 19.07 -9.90 -5.00
CA LYS A 38 20.22 -9.34 -4.30
C LYS A 38 21.49 -9.74 -5.04
N ASN A 39 22.29 -8.76 -5.43
CA ASN A 39 23.61 -9.03 -6.00
C ASN A 39 24.54 -9.54 -4.89
N SER A 40 25.12 -10.73 -5.08
CA SER A 40 25.98 -11.39 -4.08
C SER A 40 27.28 -10.63 -3.81
N GLN A 41 27.84 -9.95 -4.83
CA GLN A 41 29.11 -9.23 -4.71
C GLN A 41 28.93 -7.85 -4.05
N THR A 42 27.91 -7.10 -4.46
CA THR A 42 27.70 -5.72 -3.98
C THR A 42 26.71 -5.62 -2.81
N GLY A 43 25.97 -6.69 -2.53
CA GLY A 43 24.92 -6.72 -1.51
C GLY A 43 23.68 -5.88 -1.82
N ARG A 44 23.66 -5.16 -2.95
CA ARG A 44 22.56 -4.27 -3.36
C ARG A 44 21.41 -5.07 -3.94
N TRP A 45 20.19 -4.63 -3.65
CA TRP A 45 18.98 -5.17 -4.25
C TRP A 45 18.70 -4.49 -5.59
N HIS A 46 18.56 -5.29 -6.63
CA HIS A 46 18.01 -4.84 -7.90
C HIS A 46 16.51 -5.13 -7.94
N GLY A 47 15.77 -4.19 -8.52
CA GLY A 47 14.34 -4.40 -8.79
C GLY A 47 14.13 -5.58 -9.75
N PRO A 48 12.90 -6.10 -9.84
CA PRO A 48 12.60 -7.21 -10.73
C PRO A 48 12.84 -6.81 -12.19
N ARG A 49 13.35 -7.76 -13.00
CA ARG A 49 13.64 -7.54 -14.43
C ARG A 49 12.40 -7.07 -15.20
N TYR A 50 11.24 -7.60 -14.82
CA TYR A 50 9.93 -7.15 -15.30
C TYR A 50 9.21 -6.36 -14.21
N SER A 51 8.77 -5.15 -14.55
CA SER A 51 7.96 -4.31 -13.67
C SER A 51 6.58 -4.93 -13.43
N LEU A 52 5.92 -4.60 -12.30
CA LEU A 52 4.62 -5.16 -11.93
C LEU A 52 3.54 -5.01 -13.02
N ARG A 53 3.60 -3.92 -13.80
CA ARG A 53 2.72 -3.72 -14.97
C ARG A 53 2.99 -4.78 -16.05
N ARG A 54 4.24 -4.97 -16.45
CA ARG A 54 4.64 -5.97 -17.46
C ARG A 54 4.34 -7.39 -16.98
N GLN A 55 4.56 -7.68 -15.71
CA GLN A 55 4.15 -8.95 -15.09
C GLN A 55 2.63 -9.16 -15.26
N LYS A 56 1.81 -8.14 -14.97
CA LYS A 56 0.35 -8.22 -15.15
C LYS A 56 -0.04 -8.44 -16.62
N GLU A 57 0.63 -7.80 -17.57
CA GLU A 57 0.39 -7.99 -19.01
C GLU A 57 0.71 -9.42 -19.45
N LEU A 58 1.85 -9.99 -19.00
CA LEU A 58 2.23 -11.39 -19.25
C LEU A 58 1.21 -12.38 -18.65
N VAL A 59 0.82 -12.16 -17.39
CA VAL A 59 -0.16 -13.01 -16.71
C VAL A 59 -1.52 -12.94 -17.39
N LYS A 60 -1.94 -11.76 -17.85
CA LYS A 60 -3.20 -11.58 -18.58
C LYS A 60 -3.19 -12.37 -19.90
N GLN A 61 -2.10 -12.32 -20.65
CA GLN A 61 -1.94 -13.09 -21.89
C GLN A 61 -1.90 -14.59 -21.62
N ALA A 62 -1.07 -15.03 -20.67
CA ALA A 62 -0.99 -16.45 -20.31
C ALA A 62 -2.32 -17.02 -19.78
N ARG A 63 -3.13 -16.20 -19.09
CA ARG A 63 -4.50 -16.56 -18.70
C ARG A 63 -5.42 -16.77 -19.90
N ALA A 64 -5.33 -15.90 -20.90
CA ALA A 64 -6.12 -16.04 -22.13
C ALA A 64 -5.70 -17.29 -22.93
N ASP A 65 -4.40 -17.60 -22.94
CA ASP A 65 -3.82 -18.73 -23.68
C ASP A 65 -3.88 -20.05 -22.90
N GLY A 66 -4.21 -20.03 -21.60
CA GLY A 66 -4.21 -21.22 -20.72
C GLY A 66 -2.82 -21.70 -20.29
N VAL A 67 -1.78 -20.88 -20.49
CA VAL A 67 -0.36 -21.24 -20.30
C VAL A 67 0.22 -20.65 -18.99
N ILE A 68 -0.63 -20.41 -17.99
CA ILE A 68 -0.23 -19.78 -16.72
C ILE A 68 0.80 -20.64 -15.98
N GLY A 69 0.68 -21.96 -16.05
CA GLY A 69 1.57 -22.92 -15.41
C GLY A 69 3.05 -22.78 -15.78
N LEU A 70 3.35 -22.30 -17.00
CA LEU A 70 4.73 -22.12 -17.46
C LEU A 70 5.39 -20.83 -16.92
N LEU A 71 4.60 -19.87 -16.44
CA LEU A 71 5.14 -18.61 -15.92
C LEU A 71 5.71 -18.78 -14.50
N PRO A 72 6.72 -17.96 -14.12
CA PRO A 72 7.22 -17.97 -12.77
C PRO A 72 6.16 -17.49 -11.78
N PRO A 73 6.17 -18.03 -10.55
CA PRO A 73 5.33 -17.51 -9.48
C PRO A 73 5.77 -16.09 -9.11
N GLY A 74 4.84 -15.19 -8.83
CA GLY A 74 5.13 -13.79 -8.57
C GLY A 74 3.97 -13.06 -7.88
N VAL A 75 4.16 -11.76 -7.61
CA VAL A 75 3.16 -10.92 -6.92
C VAL A 75 1.82 -10.89 -7.67
N LYS A 76 1.87 -10.99 -9.01
CA LYS A 76 0.70 -10.96 -9.91
C LYS A 76 0.29 -12.33 -10.46
N ALA A 77 1.12 -13.36 -10.29
CA ALA A 77 0.86 -14.73 -10.73
C ALA A 77 1.17 -15.66 -9.56
N ARG A 78 0.21 -15.89 -8.65
CA ARG A 78 0.47 -16.76 -7.50
C ARG A 78 0.40 -18.22 -7.90
N ARG A 79 1.02 -19.10 -7.12
CA ARG A 79 0.83 -20.56 -7.25
C ARG A 79 -0.64 -20.94 -7.09
N GLU A 80 -1.36 -20.25 -6.21
CA GLU A 80 -2.83 -20.40 -6.06
C GLU A 80 -3.60 -20.14 -7.37
N ASP A 81 -3.06 -19.30 -8.26
CA ASP A 81 -3.63 -19.04 -9.59
C ASP A 81 -3.13 -20.05 -10.66
N GLY A 82 -2.38 -21.08 -10.25
CA GLY A 82 -1.73 -22.08 -11.11
C GLY A 82 -0.37 -21.67 -11.67
N ALA A 83 0.25 -20.58 -11.22
CA ALA A 83 1.55 -20.12 -11.75
C ALA A 83 2.74 -20.84 -11.09
N GLY A 84 3.59 -21.49 -11.89
CA GLY A 84 4.78 -22.20 -11.41
C GLY A 84 4.47 -23.46 -10.60
N GLU A 85 3.27 -24.02 -10.76
CA GLU A 85 3.01 -25.40 -10.33
C GLU A 85 3.82 -26.35 -11.19
N ARG A 86 4.36 -27.41 -10.57
CA ARG A 86 4.98 -28.50 -11.30
C ARG A 86 3.89 -29.12 -12.17
N SER A 87 3.93 -28.86 -13.47
CA SER A 87 3.16 -29.68 -14.39
C SER A 87 3.84 -31.05 -14.43
N ASP A 88 3.49 -31.91 -13.47
CA ASP A 88 3.80 -33.34 -13.49
C ASP A 88 3.12 -34.05 -14.68
N VAL A 89 2.28 -33.31 -15.43
CA VAL A 89 1.84 -33.65 -16.77
C VAL A 89 3.08 -33.68 -17.66
N ALA A 90 3.64 -34.88 -17.81
CA ALA A 90 4.57 -35.26 -18.86
C ALA A 90 4.30 -34.41 -20.12
N SER A 91 5.23 -33.51 -20.43
CA SER A 91 5.24 -32.73 -21.68
C SER A 91 5.39 -33.68 -22.86
N ALA A 92 4.32 -34.36 -23.21
CA ALA A 92 4.22 -35.31 -24.32
C ALA A 92 3.63 -34.66 -25.58
N SER A 93 3.51 -33.32 -25.67
CA SER A 93 3.01 -32.70 -26.92
C SER A 93 3.47 -31.28 -27.24
N SER A 94 3.95 -30.48 -26.29
CA SER A 94 4.52 -29.15 -26.56
C SER A 94 5.98 -29.11 -26.13
N GLY A 95 6.93 -29.10 -27.06
CA GLY A 95 8.38 -29.14 -26.82
C GLY A 95 8.98 -27.93 -26.09
N LEU A 96 8.28 -27.36 -25.11
CA LEU A 96 8.80 -26.31 -24.25
C LEU A 96 9.45 -26.93 -23.00
N PRO A 97 10.68 -26.51 -22.63
CA PRO A 97 11.37 -27.05 -21.48
C PRO A 97 10.62 -26.72 -20.19
N ALA A 98 10.50 -27.71 -19.30
CA ALA A 98 10.01 -27.51 -17.94
C ALA A 98 11.03 -26.65 -17.17
N LEU A 99 10.74 -25.36 -17.01
CA LEU A 99 11.59 -24.44 -16.24
C LEU A 99 11.25 -24.52 -14.75
N ASN A 100 12.24 -24.88 -13.95
CA ASN A 100 12.15 -24.86 -12.49
C ASN A 100 12.55 -23.47 -11.98
N TRP A 101 11.57 -22.64 -11.63
CA TRP A 101 11.82 -21.27 -11.15
C TRP A 101 12.27 -21.24 -9.69
N GLU A 102 13.33 -20.48 -9.41
CA GLU A 102 13.85 -20.26 -8.05
C GLU A 102 13.13 -19.11 -7.35
N GLY A 103 12.69 -19.36 -6.11
CA GLY A 103 12.17 -18.35 -5.19
C GLY A 103 10.65 -18.19 -5.20
N GLU A 104 10.11 -17.96 -4.00
CA GLU A 104 8.68 -17.72 -3.81
C GLU A 104 8.39 -16.24 -3.56
N PRO A 105 7.29 -15.70 -4.13
CA PRO A 105 6.89 -14.33 -3.84
C PRO A 105 6.51 -14.22 -2.36
N ALA A 106 6.95 -13.13 -1.73
CA ALA A 106 6.56 -12.83 -0.35
C ALA A 106 5.03 -12.89 -0.18
N PRO A 107 4.54 -13.44 0.95
CA PRO A 107 3.11 -13.44 1.24
C PRO A 107 2.59 -12.00 1.27
N LYS A 108 1.36 -11.79 0.80
CA LYS A 108 0.69 -10.49 0.96
C LYS A 108 0.48 -10.30 2.46
N SER A 109 1.11 -9.30 3.06
CA SER A 109 0.79 -8.93 4.43
C SER A 109 -0.59 -8.27 4.44
N THR A 110 -1.61 -8.99 4.92
CA THR A 110 -2.95 -8.40 5.18
C THR A 110 -2.88 -7.36 6.30
N VAL A 111 -1.86 -7.46 7.16
CA VAL A 111 -1.54 -6.49 8.18
C VAL A 111 -0.81 -5.32 7.52
N GLY A 112 -1.55 -4.25 7.21
CA GLY A 112 -0.92 -2.98 6.88
C GLY A 112 -0.16 -2.43 8.09
N ILE A 113 0.85 -1.60 7.85
CA ILE A 113 1.61 -0.90 8.91
C ILE A 113 0.70 -0.06 9.83
N ARG A 114 -0.48 0.33 9.34
CA ARG A 114 -1.47 1.12 10.06
C ARG A 114 -2.64 0.24 10.47
N SER A 115 -3.11 0.40 11.69
CA SER A 115 -4.37 -0.19 12.15
C SER A 115 -5.48 0.08 11.13
N THR A 116 -6.24 -0.95 10.76
CA THR A 116 -7.34 -0.88 9.77
C THR A 116 -8.41 0.15 10.16
N GLN A 117 -8.44 0.56 11.43
CA GLN A 117 -9.30 1.63 11.93
C GLN A 117 -8.87 2.97 11.30
N ARG A 118 -9.71 3.51 10.40
CA ARG A 118 -9.61 4.87 9.88
C ARG A 118 -9.77 5.85 11.04
N ARG A 119 -8.66 6.27 11.65
CA ARG A 119 -8.66 7.35 12.65
C ARG A 119 -8.83 8.68 11.91
N PHE A 120 -10.04 9.22 11.95
CA PHE A 120 -10.31 10.56 11.46
C PHE A 120 -9.76 11.59 12.45
N LYS A 121 -9.09 12.63 11.95
CA LYS A 121 -8.45 13.67 12.79
C LYS A 121 -9.47 14.58 13.49
N GLY A 122 -10.66 14.74 12.89
CA GLY A 122 -11.64 15.72 13.32
C GLY A 122 -11.31 17.13 12.84
N HIS A 123 -12.34 17.97 12.73
CA HIS A 123 -12.18 19.40 12.46
C HIS A 123 -11.49 20.09 13.65
N LYS A 124 -10.85 21.24 13.40
CA LYS A 124 -10.15 21.99 14.46
C LYS A 124 -11.08 22.33 15.63
N TRP A 125 -12.33 22.72 15.34
CA TRP A 125 -13.30 23.08 16.37
C TRP A 125 -13.76 21.90 17.22
N GLU A 126 -13.84 20.69 16.66
CA GLU A 126 -14.19 19.46 17.41
C GLU A 126 -13.09 19.12 18.41
N ARG A 127 -11.82 19.26 17.99
CA ARG A 127 -10.66 19.02 18.85
C ARG A 127 -10.58 20.01 20.00
N GLU A 128 -10.89 21.28 19.73
CA GLU A 128 -10.78 22.38 20.70
C GLU A 128 -12.07 22.60 21.50
N ALA A 129 -13.16 21.88 21.21
CA ALA A 129 -14.47 22.10 21.82
C ALA A 129 -14.43 21.96 23.35
N LYS A 130 -13.71 20.95 23.85
CA LYS A 130 -13.56 20.70 25.28
C LYS A 130 -12.80 21.83 25.97
N GLU A 131 -11.66 22.22 25.42
CA GLU A 131 -10.84 23.33 25.94
C GLU A 131 -11.62 24.66 25.94
N ARG A 132 -12.38 24.94 24.87
CA ARG A 132 -13.25 26.11 24.80
C ARG A 132 -14.36 26.05 25.86
N ALA A 133 -15.00 24.91 26.06
CA ALA A 133 -16.04 24.76 27.08
C ALA A 133 -15.48 24.96 28.50
N GLU A 134 -14.31 24.39 28.80
CA GLU A 134 -13.61 24.59 30.07
C GLU A 134 -13.21 26.05 30.29
N PHE A 135 -12.70 26.72 29.25
CA PHE A 135 -12.36 28.14 29.31
C PHE A 135 -13.60 29.01 29.59
N VAL A 136 -14.72 28.72 28.93
CA VAL A 136 -16.01 29.40 29.17
C VAL A 136 -16.46 29.15 30.61
N ALA A 137 -16.44 27.92 31.11
CA ALA A 137 -16.84 27.58 32.48
C ALA A 137 -16.04 28.37 33.53
N LYS A 138 -14.70 28.34 33.45
CA LYS A 138 -13.81 29.12 34.34
C LYS A 138 -14.10 30.61 34.29
N ARG A 139 -14.41 31.12 33.09
CA ARG A 139 -14.77 32.54 32.91
C ARG A 139 -16.14 32.88 33.50
N MET A 140 -17.07 31.93 33.55
CA MET A 140 -18.40 32.13 34.16
C MET A 140 -18.35 32.08 35.68
N GLU A 141 -17.46 31.29 36.30
CA GLU A 141 -17.30 31.20 37.77
C GLU A 141 -17.06 32.56 38.43
N THR A 142 -16.22 33.41 37.82
CA THR A 142 -15.89 34.74 38.35
C THR A 142 -16.76 35.87 37.78
N MET A 143 -17.81 35.54 37.03
CA MET A 143 -18.62 36.55 36.34
C MET A 143 -19.33 37.50 37.30
N ALA A 144 -19.93 36.97 38.38
CA ALA A 144 -20.64 37.79 39.36
C ALA A 144 -19.71 38.82 40.04
N LYS A 145 -18.46 38.42 40.35
CA LYS A 145 -17.45 39.31 40.92
C LYS A 145 -17.08 40.44 39.95
N ARG A 146 -16.82 40.12 38.68
CA ARG A 146 -16.52 41.13 37.66
C ARG A 146 -17.67 42.13 37.47
N ILE A 147 -18.92 41.66 37.52
CA ILE A 147 -20.09 42.53 37.44
C ILE A 147 -20.15 43.46 38.65
N ALA A 148 -19.91 42.94 39.85
CA ALA A 148 -19.91 43.73 41.09
C ALA A 148 -18.79 44.79 41.08
N GLU A 149 -17.58 44.41 40.70
CA GLU A 149 -16.42 45.31 40.54
C GLU A 149 -16.71 46.41 39.52
N ALA A 150 -17.24 46.06 38.34
CA ALA A 150 -17.60 47.04 37.32
C ALA A 150 -18.70 48.01 37.80
N LYS A 151 -19.71 47.51 38.52
CA LYS A 151 -20.74 48.36 39.13
C LYS A 151 -20.16 49.28 40.22
N ALA A 152 -19.28 48.75 41.08
CA ALA A 152 -18.64 49.51 42.15
C ALA A 152 -17.75 50.61 41.59
N ALA A 153 -16.93 50.31 40.58
CA ALA A 153 -16.11 51.30 39.88
C ALA A 153 -16.97 52.43 39.30
N LYS A 154 -18.07 52.09 38.61
CA LYS A 154 -19.01 53.08 38.07
C LYS A 154 -19.66 53.93 39.16
N ILE A 155 -19.98 53.35 40.33
CA ILE A 155 -20.50 54.10 41.47
C ILE A 155 -19.42 55.05 42.00
N GLN A 156 -18.19 54.60 42.17
CA GLN A 156 -17.07 55.43 42.64
C GLN A 156 -16.76 56.60 41.70
N GLU A 157 -16.80 56.38 40.39
CA GLU A 157 -16.67 57.46 39.41
C GLU A 157 -17.78 58.49 39.58
N ARG A 158 -19.03 58.04 39.75
CA ARG A 158 -20.17 58.92 40.00
C ARG A 158 -20.05 59.67 41.33
N THR A 159 -19.55 59.05 42.39
CA THR A 159 -19.38 59.73 43.68
C THR A 159 -18.23 60.73 43.65
N LYS A 160 -17.11 60.42 42.99
CA LYS A 160 -16.01 61.37 42.79
C LYS A 160 -16.44 62.59 41.96
N ALA A 161 -17.33 62.39 40.98
CA ALA A 161 -17.88 63.46 40.16
C ALA A 161 -18.99 64.27 40.86
N ARG A 162 -19.47 63.85 42.04
CA ARG A 162 -20.42 64.64 42.83
C ARG A 162 -19.65 65.80 43.50
N PRO A 163 -20.02 67.06 43.26
CA PRO A 163 -19.38 68.19 43.93
C PRO A 163 -19.67 68.12 45.44
N SER A 164 -18.64 68.20 46.27
CA SER A 164 -18.81 68.37 47.72
C SER A 164 -19.12 69.84 48.00
N LEU A 165 -20.41 70.18 48.15
CA LEU A 165 -20.80 71.51 48.61
C LEU A 165 -20.68 71.59 50.15
N PRO A 166 -20.05 72.63 50.70
CA PRO A 166 -20.30 73.07 52.06
C PRO A 166 -21.18 74.32 52.01
N PHE A 167 -22.48 74.17 51.74
CA PHE A 167 -23.47 75.23 51.95
C PHE A 167 -24.80 74.61 52.34
#